data_AF-A0A2J5P0E4-F1
#
_entry.id   AF-A0A2J5P0E4-F1
#
_cell.length_a   1.000
_cell.length_b   1.000
_cell.length_c   1.000
_cell.angle_alpha   90.00
_cell.angle_beta   90.00
_cell.angle_gamma   90.00
#
_symmetry.space_group_name_H-M   'P 1'
#
loop_
_entity.id
_entity.type
_entity.pdbx_description
1 polymer ?
#
loop_
_entity_poly.entity_id
_entity_poly.type
_entity_poly.pdbx_seq_one_letter_code
_entity_poly.pdbx_strand_id
1 'polypeptide(L)'
;FQGKTEAWGMVQDRNGKQLRRFRVAIDGDVVGDTLTLHERFIYDDGEKQQRVWRIRRTGDHRYEGTAGDIAGVATGQAAGNAFHWRYSMNVTASGSTWLLHFDDWMFLQDDAHLFNKTEMKKFGITVATVTLFFTRTAQ
;
A
#
# COMPACT_ATOMS: atom_id res chain seq x y z
N PHE A 1 -3.76 9.69 7.23
CA PHE A 1 -3.48 9.88 5.80
C PHE A 1 -4.02 11.17 5.21
N GLN A 2 -5.00 11.87 5.81
CA GLN A 2 -5.26 13.26 5.39
C GLN A 2 -4.00 14.12 5.60
N GLY A 3 -3.64 14.93 4.61
CA GLY A 3 -2.43 15.74 4.62
C GLY A 3 -1.21 15.00 4.06
N LYS A 4 -0.02 15.32 4.57
CA LYS A 4 1.24 14.76 4.08
C LYS A 4 1.66 13.55 4.91
N THR A 5 2.14 12.51 4.23
CA THR A 5 2.69 11.31 4.85
C THR A 5 3.92 10.89 4.07
N GLU A 6 4.96 10.46 4.78
CA GLU A 6 6.14 9.85 4.19
C GLU A 6 6.22 8.40 4.63
N ALA A 7 6.79 7.55 3.78
CA ALA A 7 7.02 6.17 4.15
C ALA A 7 8.35 5.65 3.59
N TRP A 8 8.88 4.64 4.27
CA TRP A 8 10.03 3.87 3.82
C TRP A 8 9.65 2.41 3.84
N GLY A 9 10.01 1.71 2.78
CA GLY A 9 9.69 0.30 2.66
C GLY A 9 10.76 -0.50 1.98
N MET A 10 10.58 -1.81 2.08
CA MET A 10 11.42 -2.81 1.44
C MET A 10 10.56 -3.95 0.91
N VAL A 11 10.99 -4.51 -0.21
CA VAL A 11 10.47 -5.76 -0.77
C VAL A 11 11.46 -6.86 -0.45
N GLN A 12 10.97 -7.97 0.11
CA GLN A 12 11.78 -9.15 0.43
C GLN A 12 11.24 -10.38 -0.30
N ASP A 13 12.14 -11.27 -0.73
CA ASP A 13 11.73 -12.57 -1.26
C ASP A 13 11.28 -13.53 -0.15
N ARG A 14 10.84 -14.74 -0.53
CA ARG A 14 10.44 -15.80 0.41
C ARG A 14 11.52 -16.24 1.41
N ASN A 15 12.80 -15.95 1.14
CA ASN A 15 13.92 -16.27 2.02
C ASN A 15 14.29 -15.07 2.92
N GLY A 16 13.55 -13.96 2.82
CA GLY A 16 13.82 -12.72 3.56
C GLY A 16 14.91 -11.85 2.94
N LYS A 17 15.45 -12.21 1.76
CA LYS A 17 16.46 -11.38 1.09
C LYS A 17 15.79 -10.10 0.60
N GLN A 18 16.32 -8.94 0.99
CA GLN A 18 15.86 -7.66 0.48
C GLN A 18 16.18 -7.56 -1.03
N LEU A 19 15.13 -7.44 -1.82
CA LEU A 19 15.20 -7.28 -3.27
C LEU A 19 15.34 -5.81 -3.66
N ARG A 20 14.55 -4.94 -3.02
CA ARG A 20 14.52 -3.50 -3.26
C ARG A 20 14.13 -2.75 -1.99
N ARG A 21 14.49 -1.48 -1.92
CA ARG A 21 14.00 -0.54 -0.91
C ARG A 21 13.54 0.74 -1.57
N PHE A 22 12.61 1.43 -0.94
CA PHE A 22 11.99 2.62 -1.53
C PHE A 22 11.53 3.59 -0.46
N ARG A 23 11.36 4.84 -0.89
CA ARG A 23 10.67 5.88 -0.12
C ARG A 23 9.44 6.33 -0.89
N VAL A 24 8.39 6.68 -0.17
CA VAL A 24 7.15 7.22 -0.72
C VAL A 24 6.83 8.55 -0.07
N ALA A 25 6.46 9.52 -0.89
CA ALA A 25 5.74 10.71 -0.45
C ALA A 25 4.26 10.58 -0.85
N ILE A 26 3.36 10.84 0.10
CA ILE A 26 1.91 10.71 -0.07
C ILE A 26 1.26 12.05 0.27
N ASP A 27 0.47 12.58 -0.66
CA ASP A 27 -0.50 13.63 -0.34
C ASP A 27 -1.89 13.00 -0.32
N GLY A 28 -2.56 13.06 0.83
CA GLY A 28 -3.91 12.58 1.01
C GLY A 28 -4.92 13.71 1.13
N ASP A 29 -6.01 13.60 0.37
CA ASP A 29 -7.14 14.53 0.40
C ASP A 29 -8.44 13.78 0.71
N VAL A 30 -9.30 14.36 1.55
CA VAL A 30 -10.57 13.76 1.94
C VAL A 30 -11.71 14.68 1.53
N VAL A 31 -12.58 14.19 0.65
CA VAL A 31 -13.79 14.89 0.20
C VAL A 31 -14.99 13.98 0.42
N GLY A 32 -15.87 14.38 1.35
CA GLY A 32 -16.98 13.53 1.80
C GLY A 32 -16.47 12.18 2.31
N ASP A 33 -16.96 11.10 1.71
CA ASP A 33 -16.60 9.72 2.08
C ASP A 33 -15.40 9.16 1.29
N THR A 34 -14.70 10.00 0.51
CA THR A 34 -13.61 9.56 -0.37
C THR A 34 -12.28 10.14 0.07
N LEU A 35 -11.30 9.26 0.31
CA LEU A 35 -9.88 9.57 0.47
C LEU A 35 -9.17 9.34 -0.87
N THR A 36 -8.51 10.37 -1.39
CA THR A 36 -7.60 10.25 -2.53
C THR A 36 -6.16 10.32 -2.05
N LEU A 37 -5.33 9.33 -2.41
CA LEU A 37 -3.90 9.32 -2.08
C LEU A 37 -3.07 9.44 -3.34
N HIS A 38 -2.26 10.49 -3.41
CA HIS A 38 -1.25 10.67 -4.45
C HIS A 38 0.09 10.17 -3.95
N GLU A 39 0.42 8.93 -4.28
CA GLU A 39 1.65 8.26 -3.87
C GLU A 39 2.74 8.43 -4.92
N ARG A 40 3.93 8.83 -4.49
CA ARG A 40 5.12 8.99 -5.33
C ARG A 40 6.28 8.20 -4.75
N PHE A 41 6.66 7.14 -5.43
CA PHE A 41 7.70 6.20 -5.06
C PHE A 41 9.03 6.61 -5.68
N ILE A 42 10.11 6.46 -4.90
CA ILE A 42 11.49 6.52 -5.38
C ILE A 42 12.17 5.25 -4.87
N TYR A 43 12.60 4.39 -5.80
CA TYR A 43 13.33 3.17 -5.51
C TYR A 43 14.83 3.43 -5.41
N ASP A 44 15.56 2.47 -4.84
CA ASP A 44 17.00 2.58 -4.59
C ASP A 44 17.88 2.56 -5.85
N ASP A 45 17.36 2.09 -6.97
CA ASP A 45 17.99 2.19 -8.30
C ASP A 45 17.59 3.47 -9.07
N GLY A 46 16.80 4.35 -8.46
CA GLY A 46 16.35 5.60 -9.04
C GLY A 46 15.05 5.51 -9.85
N GLU A 47 14.45 4.32 -10.00
CA GLU A 47 13.11 4.18 -10.60
C GLU A 47 12.09 5.02 -9.83
N LYS A 48 11.18 5.66 -10.57
CA LYS A 48 10.08 6.45 -10.02
C LYS A 48 8.76 5.88 -10.47
N GLN A 49 7.85 5.70 -9.52
CA GLN A 49 6.49 5.25 -9.79
C GLN A 49 5.50 6.18 -9.12
N GLN A 50 4.33 6.33 -9.72
CA GLN A 50 3.21 7.04 -9.12
C GLN A 50 2.00 6.13 -9.05
N ARG A 51 1.24 6.25 -7.96
CA ARG A 51 -0.06 5.60 -7.81
C ARG A 51 -1.04 6.59 -7.22
N VAL A 52 -2.25 6.59 -7.76
CA VAL A 52 -3.35 7.41 -7.26
C VAL A 52 -4.46 6.51 -6.80
N TRP A 53 -4.58 6.34 -5.49
CA TRP A 53 -5.69 5.62 -4.89
C TRP A 53 -6.90 6.52 -4.74
N ARG A 54 -8.08 5.98 -5.03
CA ARG A 54 -9.37 6.52 -4.61
C ARG A 54 -10.04 5.50 -3.73
N ILE A 55 -10.16 5.80 -2.44
CA ILE A 55 -10.68 4.92 -1.40
C ILE A 55 -11.97 5.53 -0.87
N ARG A 56 -13.07 4.82 -1.05
CA ARG A 56 -14.41 5.23 -0.61
C ARG A 56 -14.81 4.43 0.62
N ARG A 57 -15.34 5.10 1.65
CA ARG A 57 -16.04 4.45 2.76
C ARG A 57 -17.38 3.91 2.27
N THR A 58 -17.65 2.62 2.47
CA THR A 58 -18.90 1.95 2.02
C THR A 58 -19.78 1.48 3.17
N GLY A 59 -19.32 1.64 4.40
CA GLY A 59 -20.09 1.38 5.61
C GLY A 59 -19.22 1.52 6.84
N ASP A 60 -19.74 1.08 7.99
CA ASP A 60 -19.02 1.10 9.25
C ASP A 60 -17.73 0.29 9.14
N HIS A 61 -16.61 0.99 9.24
CA HIS A 61 -15.26 0.45 9.11
C HIS A 61 -15.00 -0.36 7.83
N ARG A 62 -15.79 -0.16 6.75
CA ARG A 62 -15.64 -0.83 5.46
C ARG A 62 -15.29 0.16 4.35
N TYR A 63 -14.40 -0.26 3.47
CA TYR A 63 -13.83 0.60 2.44
C TYR A 63 -13.66 -0.17 1.13
N GLU A 64 -13.78 0.55 0.02
CA GLU A 64 -13.47 0.06 -1.33
C GLU A 64 -12.46 1.00 -1.97
N GLY A 65 -11.55 0.47 -2.79
CA GLY A 65 -10.51 1.26 -3.43
C GLY A 65 -10.28 0.93 -4.89
N THR A 66 -9.88 1.93 -5.65
CA THR A 66 -9.41 1.78 -7.03
C THR A 66 -8.12 2.57 -7.24
N ALA A 67 -7.25 2.05 -8.10
CA ALA A 67 -6.12 2.78 -8.67
C ALA A 67 -5.84 2.22 -10.08
N GLY A 68 -5.05 2.94 -10.89
CA GLY A 68 -4.88 2.63 -12.31
C GLY A 68 -4.26 1.26 -12.61
N ASP A 69 -3.50 0.70 -11.68
CA ASP A 69 -2.82 -0.59 -11.79
C ASP A 69 -3.51 -1.74 -11.02
N ILE A 70 -4.68 -1.46 -10.43
CA ILE A 70 -5.45 -2.43 -9.66
C ILE A 70 -6.42 -3.17 -10.58
N ALA A 71 -6.35 -4.50 -10.54
CA ALA A 71 -7.32 -5.35 -11.21
C ALA A 71 -8.58 -5.46 -10.34
N GLY A 72 -9.60 -4.68 -10.69
CA GLY A 72 -10.90 -4.66 -10.02
C GLY A 72 -10.96 -3.67 -8.86
N VAL A 73 -11.60 -4.06 -7.76
CA VAL A 73 -11.83 -3.22 -6.57
C VAL A 73 -11.10 -3.81 -5.39
N ALA A 74 -10.31 -2.97 -4.72
CA ALA A 74 -9.69 -3.29 -3.45
C ALA A 74 -10.74 -3.24 -2.32
N THR A 75 -10.62 -4.11 -1.33
CA THR A 75 -11.54 -4.14 -0.17
C THR A 75 -10.78 -3.94 1.12
N GLY A 76 -11.37 -3.16 2.03
CA GLY A 76 -10.77 -2.78 3.29
C GLY A 76 -11.70 -2.95 4.47
N GLN A 77 -11.16 -3.38 5.60
CA GLN A 77 -11.85 -3.40 6.87
C GLN A 77 -10.95 -2.85 7.99
N ALA A 78 -11.48 -1.95 8.81
CA ALA A 78 -10.80 -1.45 10.01
C ALA A 78 -11.37 -2.10 11.28
N ALA A 79 -10.51 -2.34 12.27
CA ALA A 79 -10.90 -2.78 13.61
C ALA A 79 -9.84 -2.31 14.62
N GLY A 80 -10.22 -1.40 15.53
CA GLY A 80 -9.27 -0.81 16.47
C GLY A 80 -8.12 -0.09 15.76
N ASN A 81 -6.89 -0.48 16.07
CA ASN A 81 -5.68 0.07 15.43
C ASN A 81 -5.28 -0.65 14.14
N ALA A 82 -6.01 -1.67 13.71
CA ALA A 82 -5.70 -2.47 12.54
C ALA A 82 -6.59 -2.12 11.34
N PHE A 83 -5.99 -2.16 10.15
CA PHE A 83 -6.69 -2.06 8.87
C PHE A 83 -6.19 -3.16 7.93
N HIS A 84 -7.12 -3.98 7.45
CA HIS A 84 -6.86 -5.09 6.54
C HIS A 84 -7.30 -4.72 5.13
N TRP A 85 -6.37 -4.71 4.18
CA TRP A 85 -6.57 -4.26 2.81
C TRP A 85 -6.18 -5.34 1.82
N ARG A 86 -7.10 -5.67 0.89
CA ARG A 86 -6.89 -6.73 -0.09
C ARG A 86 -7.20 -6.26 -1.49
N TYR A 87 -6.31 -6.57 -2.43
CA TYR A 87 -6.45 -6.20 -3.83
C TYR A 87 -5.60 -7.10 -4.72
N SER A 88 -5.74 -6.92 -6.03
CA SER A 88 -4.88 -7.59 -7.02
C SER A 88 -4.31 -6.55 -7.97
N MET A 89 -3.05 -6.70 -8.37
CA MET A 89 -2.42 -5.81 -9.34
C MET A 89 -1.45 -6.57 -10.25
N ASN A 90 -1.23 -6.03 -11.44
CA ASN A 90 -0.19 -6.51 -12.34
C ASN A 90 1.16 -5.93 -11.91
N VAL A 91 2.07 -6.81 -11.52
CA VAL A 91 3.45 -6.46 -11.17
C VAL A 91 4.38 -6.88 -12.30
N THR A 92 5.08 -5.93 -12.88
CA THR A 92 6.11 -6.18 -13.90
C THR A 92 7.47 -6.26 -13.24
N ALA A 93 8.15 -7.38 -13.40
CA ALA A 93 9.51 -7.60 -12.91
C ALA A 93 10.30 -8.45 -13.91
N SER A 94 11.54 -8.06 -14.18
CA SER A 94 12.45 -8.80 -15.08
C SER A 94 11.83 -9.15 -16.44
N GLY A 95 11.05 -8.23 -17.03
CA GLY A 95 10.41 -8.39 -18.34
C GLY A 95 9.15 -9.26 -18.36
N SER A 96 8.70 -9.77 -17.20
CA SER A 96 7.45 -10.53 -17.08
C SER A 96 6.45 -9.78 -16.21
N THR A 97 5.17 -9.85 -16.59
CA THR A 97 4.06 -9.26 -15.82
C THR A 97 3.24 -10.36 -15.17
N TRP A 98 3.01 -10.23 -13.87
CA TRP A 98 2.28 -11.21 -13.07
C TRP A 98 1.11 -10.55 -12.35
N LEU A 99 -0.08 -11.14 -12.46
CA LEU A 99 -1.18 -10.80 -11.55
C LEU A 99 -0.88 -11.39 -10.17
N LEU A 100 -0.66 -10.51 -9.19
CA LEU A 100 -0.41 -10.87 -7.79
C LEU A 100 -1.55 -10.37 -6.91
N HIS A 101 -1.84 -11.12 -5.86
CA HIS A 101 -2.81 -10.77 -4.83
C HIS A 101 -2.09 -10.21 -3.61
N PHE A 102 -2.52 -9.05 -3.15
CA PHE A 102 -1.93 -8.33 -2.04
C PHE A 102 -2.83 -8.48 -0.81
N ASP A 103 -2.21 -8.79 0.31
CA ASP A 103 -2.84 -9.02 1.61
C ASP A 103 -2.11 -8.15 2.63
N ASP A 104 -2.61 -6.92 2.80
CA ASP A 104 -1.98 -5.84 3.52
C ASP A 104 -2.60 -5.71 4.92
N TRP A 105 -1.77 -5.83 5.94
CA TRP A 105 -2.12 -5.46 7.31
C TRP A 105 -1.43 -4.17 7.69
N MET A 106 -2.22 -3.17 8.04
CA MET A 106 -1.75 -1.88 8.52
C MET A 106 -2.08 -1.75 10.01
N PHE A 107 -1.09 -1.35 10.81
CA PHE A 107 -1.22 -1.23 12.26
C PHE A 107 -0.76 0.16 12.71
N LEU A 108 -1.71 0.95 13.20
CA LEU A 108 -1.43 2.24 13.81
C LEU A 108 -0.68 2.01 15.13
N GLN A 109 0.47 2.68 15.27
CA GLN A 109 1.30 2.62 16.47
C GLN A 109 1.00 3.79 17.41
N ASP A 110 0.80 4.97 16.83
CA ASP A 110 0.41 6.20 17.51
C ASP A 110 -0.23 7.17 16.49
N ASP A 111 -0.46 8.43 16.87
CA ASP A 111 -1.12 9.44 16.03
C ASP A 111 -0.36 9.83 14.75
N ALA A 112 0.93 9.47 14.65
CA ALA A 112 1.79 9.82 13.53
C ALA A 112 2.40 8.61 12.81
N HIS A 113 2.47 7.44 13.44
CA HIS A 113 3.20 6.29 12.92
C HIS A 113 2.31 5.07 12.65
N LEU A 114 2.56 4.42 11.51
CA LEU A 114 1.83 3.23 11.08
C LEU A 114 2.80 2.24 10.42
N PHE A 115 2.70 0.97 10.78
CA PHE A 115 3.35 -0.11 10.04
C PHE A 115 2.39 -0.72 9.04
N ASN A 116 2.89 -1.10 7.87
CA ASN A 116 2.21 -1.97 6.94
C ASN A 116 3.06 -3.21 6.66
N LYS A 117 2.42 -4.37 6.67
CA LYS A 117 2.98 -5.65 6.28
C LYS A 117 2.10 -6.27 5.22
N THR A 118 2.69 -6.56 4.08
CA THR A 118 2.02 -7.06 2.90
C THR A 118 2.57 -8.41 2.51
N GLU A 119 1.68 -9.36 2.27
CA GLU A 119 2.02 -10.57 1.54
C GLU A 119 1.58 -10.44 0.08
N MET A 120 2.50 -10.68 -0.85
CA MET A 120 2.18 -10.81 -2.27
C MET A 120 2.07 -12.29 -2.64
N LYS A 121 0.90 -12.70 -3.10
CA LYS A 121 0.55 -14.10 -3.38
C LYS A 121 0.34 -14.33 -4.87
N LYS A 122 0.90 -15.44 -5.39
CA LYS A 122 0.59 -16.00 -6.71
C LYS A 122 0.03 -17.40 -6.50
N PHE A 123 -1.17 -17.68 -7.05
CA PHE A 123 -1.82 -18.99 -6.90
C PHE A 123 -1.93 -19.46 -5.43
N GLY A 124 -2.16 -18.53 -4.50
CA GLY A 124 -2.26 -18.80 -3.07
C GLY A 124 -0.92 -18.93 -2.31
N ILE A 125 0.22 -18.89 -3.01
CA ILE A 125 1.55 -19.01 -2.41
C ILE A 125 2.18 -17.61 -2.29
N THR A 126 2.68 -17.28 -1.10
CA THR A 126 3.43 -16.04 -0.88
C THR A 126 4.75 -16.07 -1.64
N VAL A 127 4.94 -15.15 -2.57
CA VAL A 127 6.14 -15.05 -3.41
C VAL A 127 7.12 -13.98 -2.92
N ALA A 128 6.60 -12.96 -2.24
CA ALA A 128 7.38 -11.89 -1.64
C ALA A 128 6.55 -11.14 -0.60
N THR A 129 7.22 -10.38 0.25
CA THR A 129 6.61 -9.55 1.28
C THR A 129 7.04 -8.09 1.12
N VAL A 130 6.16 -7.16 1.47
CA VAL A 130 6.50 -5.74 1.59
C VAL A 130 6.31 -5.31 3.03
N THR A 131 7.28 -4.57 3.57
CA THR A 131 7.12 -3.90 4.86
C THR A 131 7.31 -2.41 4.65
N LEU A 132 6.37 -1.59 5.12
CA LEU A 132 6.46 -0.13 5.08
C LEU A 132 6.26 0.44 6.47
N PHE A 133 7.00 1.50 6.76
CA PHE A 133 6.78 2.35 7.93
C PHE A 133 6.39 3.73 7.43
N PHE A 134 5.24 4.22 7.90
CA PHE A 134 4.70 5.52 7.56
C PHE A 134 4.89 6.46 8.74
N THR A 135 5.20 7.72 8.43
CA THR A 135 5.18 8.83 9.37
C THR A 135 4.35 9.97 8.77
N ARG A 136 3.39 10.49 9.54
CA ARG A 136 2.70 11.73 9.20
C ARG A 136 3.67 12.88 9.48
N THR A 137 3.96 13.67 8.46
CA THR A 137 4.70 14.92 8.65
C THR A 137 3.72 15.94 9.22
N ALA A 138 4.01 16.47 10.41
CA ALA A 138 3.23 17.55 10.99
C ALA A 138 3.23 18.73 10.00
N GLN A 139 2.04 19.27 9.72
CA GLN A 139 1.90 20.60 9.11
C GLN A 139 2.18 21.66 10.15
#